data_AF-A0A4Y1RK13-F1
#
_entry.id   AF-A0A4Y1RK13-F1
#
_cell.length_a   1.000
_cell.length_b   1.000
_cell.length_c   1.000
_cell.angle_alpha   90.00
_cell.angle_beta   90.00
_cell.angle_gamma   90.00
#
_symmetry.space_group_name_H-M   'P 1'
#
loop_
_entity.id
_entity.type
_entity.pdbx_description
1 polymer ?
#
loop_
_entity_poly.entity_id
_entity_poly.type
_entity_poly.pdbx_seq_one_letter_code
_entity_poly.pdbx_strand_id
1 'polypeptide(L)'
;MGHSKTSIILDASKYIQDLKRKLEQMNQEIIAAARSSSAAQNPFPQLKVEPREGGFLIKLFAERSCSGLLVFILEAFEELGLDVHQARDNQSADQKDAQAVKEAVLQAIQNWSEVTQQE
;
A
#
# COMPACT_ATOMS: atom_id res chain seq x y z
N MET A 1 -27.64 44.40 -46.47
CA MET A 1 -27.01 43.13 -46.04
C MET A 1 -27.56 42.78 -44.67
N GLY A 2 -28.60 41.95 -44.60
CA GLY A 2 -29.26 41.60 -43.34
C GLY A 2 -28.82 40.22 -42.88
N HIS A 3 -28.06 40.14 -41.79
CA HIS A 3 -27.95 38.88 -41.04
C HIS A 3 -29.34 38.63 -40.43
N SER A 4 -30.08 37.68 -40.98
CA SER A 4 -31.37 37.28 -40.42
C SER A 4 -31.15 36.76 -39.01
N LYS A 5 -31.99 37.19 -38.05
CA LYS A 5 -31.90 36.81 -36.62
C LYS A 5 -31.75 35.29 -36.44
N THR A 6 -32.33 34.50 -37.34
CA THR A 6 -32.20 33.05 -37.46
C THR A 6 -30.74 32.58 -37.57
N SER A 7 -29.88 33.24 -38.34
CA SER A 7 -28.47 32.88 -38.51
C SER A 7 -27.64 33.12 -37.24
N ILE A 8 -27.97 34.14 -36.45
CA ILE A 8 -27.28 34.45 -35.18
C ILE A 8 -27.71 33.46 -34.09
N ILE A 9 -29.00 33.12 -34.05
CA ILE A 9 -29.56 32.15 -33.10
C ILE A 9 -29.02 30.73 -33.37
N LEU A 10 -28.87 30.35 -34.64
CA LEU A 10 -28.26 29.07 -35.05
C LEU A 10 -26.81 28.95 -34.58
N ASP A 11 -26.02 30.02 -34.74
CA ASP A 11 -24.61 30.02 -34.35
C ASP A 11 -24.43 29.94 -32.82
N ALA A 12 -25.23 30.71 -32.06
CA ALA A 12 -25.25 30.61 -30.61
C ALA A 12 -25.69 29.22 -30.11
N SER A 13 -26.68 28.61 -30.77
CA SER A 13 -27.16 27.27 -30.42
C SER A 13 -26.08 26.20 -30.63
N LYS A 14 -25.32 26.33 -31.74
CA LYS A 14 -24.19 25.46 -32.04
C LYS A 14 -23.07 25.61 -31.00
N TYR A 15 -22.74 26.84 -30.61
CA TYR A 15 -21.75 27.11 -29.56
C TYR A 15 -22.12 26.49 -28.21
N ILE A 16 -23.39 26.59 -27.81
CA ILE A 16 -23.89 25.97 -26.57
C ILE A 16 -23.77 24.45 -26.61
N GLN A 17 -24.06 23.82 -27.76
CA GLN A 17 -23.92 22.37 -27.93
C GLN A 17 -22.47 21.91 -27.84
N ASP A 18 -21.55 22.63 -28.48
CA ASP A 18 -20.12 22.33 -28.43
C ASP A 18 -19.56 22.48 -27.01
N LEU A 19 -20.01 23.50 -26.28
CA LEU A 19 -19.61 23.70 -24.89
C LEU A 19 -20.11 22.58 -23.98
N LYS A 20 -21.37 22.15 -24.14
CA LYS A 20 -21.93 21.01 -23.40
C LYS A 20 -21.14 19.73 -23.66
N ARG A 21 -20.79 19.45 -24.92
CA ARG A 21 -19.99 18.27 -25.29
C ARG A 21 -18.61 18.29 -24.66
N LYS A 22 -17.92 19.44 -24.69
CA LYS A 22 -16.58 19.59 -24.08
C LYS A 22 -16.62 19.38 -22.57
N LEU A 23 -17.66 19.88 -21.90
CA LEU A 23 -17.84 19.70 -20.45
C LEU A 23 -18.02 18.21 -20.13
N GLU A 24 -18.85 17.50 -20.89
CA GLU A 24 -19.06 16.07 -20.71
C GLU A 24 -17.78 15.25 -20.96
N GLN A 25 -17.03 15.57 -22.01
CA GLN A 25 -15.75 14.94 -22.30
C GLN A 25 -14.74 15.15 -21.16
N MET A 26 -14.59 16.39 -20.69
CA MET A 26 -13.68 16.72 -19.60
C MET A 26 -14.08 16.01 -18.30
N ASN A 27 -15.38 15.91 -18.00
CA ASN A 27 -15.87 15.17 -16.85
C ASN A 27 -15.53 13.66 -16.95
N GLN A 28 -15.64 13.06 -18.14
CA GLN A 28 -15.21 11.68 -18.37
C GLN A 28 -13.69 11.51 -18.25
N GLU A 29 -12.90 12.47 -18.73
CA GLU A 29 -11.45 12.47 -18.59
C GLU A 29 -11.01 12.59 -17.11
N ILE A 30 -11.69 13.42 -16.31
CA ILE A 30 -11.44 13.51 -14.86
C ILE A 30 -11.78 12.19 -14.17
N ILE A 31 -12.92 11.57 -14.50
CA ILE A 31 -13.30 10.28 -13.92
C ILE A 31 -12.32 9.17 -14.38
N ALA A 32 -11.89 9.19 -15.64
CA ALA A 32 -10.90 8.26 -16.16
C ALA A 32 -9.54 8.43 -15.47
N ALA A 33 -9.04 9.65 -15.36
CA ALA A 33 -7.81 9.97 -14.64
C ALA A 33 -7.91 9.60 -13.15
N ALA A 34 -9.07 9.82 -12.52
CA ALA A 34 -9.31 9.38 -11.15
C ALA A 34 -9.26 7.85 -11.04
N ARG A 35 -9.88 7.08 -11.94
CA ARG A 35 -9.75 5.61 -11.96
C ARG A 35 -8.32 5.14 -12.24
N SER A 36 -7.60 5.84 -13.12
CA SER A 36 -6.18 5.59 -13.38
C SER A 36 -5.30 5.92 -12.16
N SER A 37 -5.74 6.84 -11.30
CA SER A 37 -5.02 7.28 -10.11
C SER A 37 -5.48 6.61 -8.80
N SER A 38 -6.66 5.97 -8.76
CA SER A 38 -7.28 5.48 -7.53
C SER A 38 -7.42 3.95 -7.43
N ALA A 39 -6.95 3.21 -8.45
CA ALA A 39 -6.91 1.75 -8.41
C ALA A 39 -5.53 1.15 -8.76
N ALA A 40 -4.51 1.98 -9.02
CA ALA A 40 -3.18 1.50 -9.36
C ALA A 40 -2.08 2.46 -8.85
N GLN A 41 -1.33 1.95 -7.86
CA GLN A 41 0.10 2.22 -7.65
C GLN A 41 0.47 3.57 -7.02
N ASN A 42 0.41 3.64 -5.69
CA ASN A 42 1.58 4.16 -4.99
C ASN A 42 2.57 2.99 -4.92
N PRO A 43 3.65 2.95 -5.73
CA PRO A 43 4.54 1.79 -5.80
C PRO A 43 5.37 1.60 -4.52
N PHE A 44 5.26 2.53 -3.56
CA PHE A 44 6.02 2.52 -2.33
C PHE A 44 5.20 1.97 -1.16
N PRO A 45 5.86 1.24 -0.25
CA PRO A 45 5.20 0.78 0.98
C PRO A 45 4.73 2.00 1.79
N GLN A 46 3.50 1.93 2.29
CA GLN A 46 2.92 2.96 3.15
C GLN A 46 3.55 2.85 4.54
N LEU A 47 4.25 3.89 4.96
CA LEU A 47 4.91 3.99 6.26
C LEU A 47 4.16 4.98 7.15
N LYS A 48 3.88 4.59 8.40
CA LYS A 48 3.38 5.47 9.46
C LYS A 48 4.23 5.29 10.71
N VAL A 49 4.65 6.40 11.31
CA VAL A 49 5.41 6.43 12.55
C VAL A 49 4.59 7.18 13.60
N GLU A 50 4.32 6.53 14.72
CA GLU A 50 3.58 7.08 15.85
C GLU A 50 4.51 7.15 17.06
N PRO A 51 4.81 8.35 17.62
CA PRO A 51 5.60 8.45 18.84
C PRO A 51 4.85 7.84 20.03
N ARG A 52 5.58 7.18 20.92
CA ARG A 52 5.06 6.57 22.15
C ARG A 52 5.97 6.89 23.33
N GLU A 53 5.47 6.67 24.54
CA GLU A 53 6.30 6.72 25.74
C GLU A 53 7.43 5.69 25.61
N GLY A 54 8.69 6.15 25.63
CA GLY A 54 9.86 5.30 25.49
C GLY A 54 10.21 4.81 24.08
N GLY A 55 9.58 5.33 23.01
CA GLY A 55 9.99 4.96 21.64
C GLY A 55 8.99 5.31 20.54
N PHE A 56 8.93 4.46 19.51
CA PHE A 56 8.10 4.67 18.32
C PHE A 56 7.35 3.39 17.94
N LEU A 57 6.12 3.54 17.45
CA LEU A 57 5.42 2.48 16.74
C LEU A 57 5.51 2.75 15.24
N ILE A 58 6.13 1.83 14.52
CA ILE A 58 6.32 1.91 13.08
C ILE A 58 5.38 0.90 12.42
N LYS A 59 4.46 1.40 11.60
CA LYS A 59 3.52 0.59 10.80
C LYS A 59 3.90 0.69 9.35
N LEU A 60 4.17 -0.45 8.73
CA LEU A 60 4.51 -0.56 7.33
C LEU A 60 3.46 -1.42 6.64
N PHE A 61 2.93 -0.95 5.52
CA PHE A 61 2.02 -1.70 4.67
C PHE A 61 2.55 -1.71 3.24
N ALA A 62 2.78 -2.90 2.70
CA ALA A 62 3.18 -3.09 1.31
C ALA A 62 2.11 -3.91 0.59
N GLU A 63 1.59 -3.41 -0.54
CA GLU A 63 0.59 -4.13 -1.34
C GLU A 63 1.18 -5.38 -2.03
N ARG A 64 2.50 -5.39 -2.25
CA ARG A 64 3.23 -6.53 -2.82
C ARG A 64 4.32 -6.97 -1.87
N SER A 65 4.61 -8.26 -1.85
CA SER A 65 5.76 -8.80 -1.11
C SER A 65 7.05 -8.14 -1.61
N CYS A 66 7.76 -7.45 -0.72
CA CYS A 66 9.05 -6.83 -0.99
C CYS A 66 10.14 -7.62 -0.27
N SER A 67 10.78 -8.55 -0.97
CA SER A 67 11.89 -9.32 -0.41
C SER A 67 13.03 -8.37 0.00
N GLY A 68 13.56 -8.55 1.21
CA GLY A 68 14.67 -7.76 1.73
C GLY A 68 14.31 -6.38 2.28
N LEU A 69 13.08 -5.87 2.10
CA LEU A 69 12.68 -4.56 2.62
C LEU A 69 12.87 -4.43 4.14
N LEU A 70 12.53 -5.49 4.88
CA LEU A 70 12.73 -5.52 6.33
C LEU A 70 14.22 -5.37 6.71
N VAL A 71 15.14 -5.92 5.91
CA VAL A 71 16.58 -5.83 6.17
C VAL A 71 17.05 -4.37 6.09
N PHE A 72 16.69 -3.67 5.02
CA PHE A 72 17.02 -2.25 4.85
C PHE A 72 16.42 -1.37 5.97
N ILE A 73 15.22 -1.70 6.44
CA ILE A 73 14.59 -0.96 7.54
C ILE A 73 15.33 -1.18 8.85
N LEU A 74 15.74 -2.42 9.14
CA LEU A 74 16.48 -2.74 10.37
C LEU A 74 17.89 -2.13 10.37
N GLU A 75 18.55 -2.06 9.21
CA GLU A 75 19.82 -1.36 9.04
C GLU A 75 19.67 0.13 9.36
N ALA A 76 18.61 0.78 8.85
CA ALA A 76 18.32 2.17 9.19
C ALA A 76 18.05 2.37 10.69
N PHE A 77 17.46 1.38 11.38
CA PHE A 77 17.27 1.46 12.83
C PHE A 77 18.60 1.36 13.58
N GLU A 78 19.51 0.50 13.15
CA GLU A 78 20.86 0.40 13.72
C GLU A 78 21.65 1.71 13.54
N GLU A 79 21.62 2.31 12.35
CA GLU A 79 22.26 3.59 12.07
C GLU A 79 21.73 4.73 12.97
N LEU A 80 20.46 4.65 13.35
CA LEU A 80 19.80 5.60 14.23
C LEU A 80 19.93 5.26 15.73
N GLY A 81 20.55 4.12 16.07
CA GLY A 81 20.67 3.65 17.46
C GLY A 81 19.32 3.26 18.08
N LEU A 82 18.40 2.70 17.29
CA LEU A 82 17.08 2.25 17.73
C LEU A 82 17.05 0.74 17.97
N ASP A 83 16.61 0.34 19.16
CA ASP A 83 16.38 -1.07 19.51
C ASP A 83 14.94 -1.52 19.21
N VAL A 84 14.80 -2.62 18.47
CA VAL A 84 13.49 -3.22 18.14
C VAL A 84 13.00 -4.09 19.30
N HIS A 85 12.06 -3.55 20.08
CA HIS A 85 11.47 -4.25 21.23
C HIS A 85 10.42 -5.29 20.82
N GLN A 86 9.63 -5.00 19.78
CA GLN A 86 8.61 -5.90 19.27
C GLN A 86 8.41 -5.69 17.77
N ALA A 87 8.40 -6.79 17.00
CA ALA A 87 8.05 -6.80 15.59
C ALA A 87 6.94 -7.83 15.34
N ARG A 88 5.96 -7.47 14.52
CA ARG A 88 4.86 -8.35 14.10
C ARG A 88 4.65 -8.21 12.61
N ASP A 89 4.57 -9.32 11.91
CA ASP A 89 4.15 -9.39 10.52
C ASP A 89 2.72 -9.95 10.47
N ASN A 90 1.88 -9.37 9.62
CA ASN A 90 0.50 -9.77 9.42
C ASN A 90 0.29 -10.44 8.05
N GLN A 91 1.38 -10.83 7.36
CA GLN A 91 1.29 -11.68 6.20
C GLN A 91 0.48 -12.93 6.57
N SER A 92 -0.65 -13.16 5.88
CA SER A 92 -1.43 -14.37 6.05
C SER A 92 -0.48 -15.54 5.93
N ALA A 93 -0.44 -16.37 6.97
CA ALA A 93 0.35 -17.59 7.06
C ALA A 93 -0.16 -18.65 6.07
N ASP A 94 -0.29 -18.28 4.80
CA ASP A 94 -0.50 -19.25 3.76
C ASP A 94 0.86 -19.91 3.51
N GLN A 95 0.93 -21.12 4.08
CA GLN A 95 1.88 -22.18 3.82
C GLN A 95 3.20 -22.21 4.61
N LYS A 96 3.15 -21.96 5.92
CA LYS A 96 3.89 -22.83 6.83
C LYS A 96 2.88 -23.59 7.67
N ASP A 97 2.84 -24.90 7.49
CA ASP A 97 1.99 -25.75 8.30
C ASP A 97 2.40 -25.54 9.76
N ALA A 98 1.54 -24.84 10.51
CA ALA A 98 1.79 -24.51 11.90
C ALA A 98 2.03 -25.78 12.73
N GLN A 99 1.52 -26.93 12.26
CA GLN A 99 1.81 -28.23 12.83
C GLN A 99 3.27 -28.62 12.65
N ALA A 100 3.86 -28.44 11.47
CA ALA A 100 5.28 -28.71 11.22
C ALA A 100 6.18 -27.80 12.06
N VAL A 101 5.80 -26.53 12.26
CA VAL A 101 6.54 -25.60 13.14
C VAL A 101 6.45 -26.07 14.59
N LYS A 102 5.27 -26.45 15.07
CA LYS A 102 5.06 -26.96 16.44
C LYS A 102 5.83 -28.25 16.70
N GLU A 103 5.82 -29.18 15.76
CA GLU A 103 6.51 -30.46 15.87
C GLU A 103 8.04 -30.27 15.90
N ALA A 104 8.57 -29.41 15.03
CA ALA A 104 10.00 -29.08 15.04
C ALA A 104 10.45 -28.47 16.38
N VAL A 105 9.62 -27.59 16.96
CA VAL A 105 9.93 -26.96 18.25
C VAL A 105 9.86 -27.98 19.40
N LEU A 106 8.85 -28.86 19.43
CA LEU A 106 8.75 -29.92 20.44
C LEU A 106 9.93 -30.89 20.37
N GLN A 107 10.35 -31.27 19.16
CA GLN A 107 11.52 -32.13 18.96
C GLN A 107 12.81 -31.46 19.45
N ALA A 108 13.00 -30.17 19.18
CA ALA A 108 14.18 -29.45 19.66
C ALA A 108 14.29 -29.43 21.20
N ILE A 109 13.16 -29.22 21.89
CA ILE A 109 13.11 -29.21 23.36
C ILE A 109 13.39 -30.61 23.92
N GLN A 110 12.83 -31.65 23.29
CA GLN A 110 13.03 -33.02 23.73
C GLN A 110 14.49 -33.46 23.56
N ASN A 111 15.09 -33.19 22.40
CA ASN A 111 16.51 -33.46 22.15
C ASN A 111 17.42 -32.74 23.16
N TRP A 112 17.14 -31.48 23.47
CA TRP A 112 17.88 -30.74 24.49
C TRP A 112 17.77 -31.40 25.88
N SER A 113 16.57 -31.86 26.25
CA SER A 113 16.34 -32.54 27.53
C SER A 113 17.05 -33.89 27.64
N GLU A 114 17.27 -34.59 26.52
CA GLU A 114 17.99 -35.85 26.50
C GLU A 114 19.50 -35.64 26.59
N VAL A 115 20.03 -34.61 25.94
CA VAL A 115 21.45 -34.23 26.02
C VAL A 115 21.83 -33.78 27.43
N THR A 116 20.96 -33.00 28.08
CA THR A 116 21.21 -32.50 29.45
C THR A 116 20.98 -33.54 30.55
N GLN A 117 20.42 -34.71 30.24
CA GLN A 117 20.27 -35.84 31.16
C GLN A 117 21.39 -36.89 31.05
N GLN A 118 22.30 -36.76 30.08
CA GLN A 118 23.50 -37.61 29.94
C GLN A 118 24.76 -36.99 30.55
N GLU A 119 24.65 -35.81 31.17
CA GLU A 119 25.69 -35.19 32.02
C GLU A 119 25.44 -35.48 33.50
#